data_AF-A0A662ENB0-F1
#
_entry.id   AF-A0A662ENB0-F1
#
_cell.length_a   1.000
_cell.length_b   1.000
_cell.length_c   1.000
_cell.angle_alpha   90.00
_cell.angle_beta   90.00
_cell.angle_gamma   90.00
#
_symmetry.space_group_name_H-M   'P 1'
#
loop_
_entity.id
_entity.type
_entity.pdbx_description
1 polymer ?
#
loop_
_entity_poly.entity_id
_entity_poly.type
_entity_poly.pdbx_seq_one_letter_code
_entity_poly.pdbx_strand_id
1 'polypeptide(L)' 'METFSRVREEVKRRRLLAPGDHVLVAVSGGPDSMCLLYCLWWLRRDYGLKLTIAHLDHGIR' A
#
# COMPACT_ATOMS: atom_id res chain seq x y z
N MET A 1 -8.29 -8.46 -11.08
CA MET A 1 -7.24 -7.73 -11.85
C MET A 1 -7.56 -6.24 -12.02
N GLU A 2 -8.82 -5.86 -12.20
CA GLU A 2 -9.24 -4.45 -12.34
C GLU A 2 -8.77 -3.53 -11.20
N THR A 3 -8.88 -3.98 -9.93
CA THR A 3 -8.50 -3.18 -8.76
C THR A 3 -7.04 -2.72 -8.79
N PHE A 4 -6.09 -3.59 -9.15
CA PHE A 4 -4.67 -3.23 -9.23
C PHE A 4 -4.40 -2.17 -10.30
N SER A 5 -5.09 -2.27 -11.45
CA SER A 5 -4.98 -1.27 -12.51
C SER A 5 -5.50 0.08 -12.05
N ARG A 6 -6.67 0.13 -11.40
CA ARG A 6 -7.23 1.38 -10.85
C ARG A 6 -6.32 1.99 -9.78
N VAL A 7 -5.76 1.19 -8.87
CA VAL A 7 -4.83 1.68 -7.84
C VAL A 7 -3.56 2.24 -8.49
N ARG A 8 -2.98 1.53 -9.47
CA ARG A 8 -1.80 1.98 -10.21
C ARG A 8 -2.04 3.30 -10.94
N GLU A 9 -3.19 3.43 -11.59
CA GLU A 9 -3.59 4.66 -12.28
C GLU A 9 -3.73 5.82 -11.30
N GLU A 10 -4.37 5.59 -10.15
CA GLU A 10 -4.50 6.62 -9.12
C GLU A 10 -3.16 7.04 -8.53
N VAL A 11 -2.27 6.08 -8.25
CA VAL A 11 -0.89 6.34 -7.79
C VAL A 11 -0.15 7.21 -8.81
N LYS A 12 -0.24 6.88 -10.11
CA LYS A 12 0.43 7.62 -11.17
C LYS A 12 -0.18 9.01 -11.37
N ARG A 13 -1.51 9.10 -11.45
CA ARG A 13 -2.27 10.33 -11.68
C ARG A 13 -1.99 11.38 -10.61
N ARG A 14 -1.89 10.94 -9.35
CA ARG A 14 -1.65 11.81 -8.19
C ARG A 14 -0.19 11.89 -7.78
N ARG A 15 0.71 11.15 -8.45
CA ARG A 15 2.15 11.06 -8.13
C ARG A 15 2.40 10.69 -6.66
N LEU A 16 1.68 9.67 -6.16
CA LEU A 16 1.74 9.28 -4.75
C LEU A 16 3.02 8.55 -4.36
N LEU A 17 3.71 7.94 -5.33
CA LEU A 17 4.90 7.12 -5.12
C LEU A 17 5.95 7.47 -6.17
N ALA A 18 7.21 7.51 -5.75
CA ALA A 18 8.39 7.59 -6.60
C ALA A 18 9.17 6.27 -6.59
N PRO A 19 9.97 5.99 -7.63
CA PRO A 19 10.84 4.83 -7.65
C PRO A 19 11.82 4.83 -6.46
N GLY A 20 11.89 3.71 -5.75
CA GLY A 20 12.79 3.51 -4.60
C GLY A 20 12.24 3.97 -3.25
N ASP A 21 11.01 4.51 -3.21
CA ASP A 21 10.41 4.98 -1.95
C ASP A 21 10.32 3.87 -0.89
N HIS A 22 10.53 4.27 0.36
CA HIS A 22 10.23 3.44 1.52
C HIS A 22 8.91 3.90 2.15
N VAL A 23 7.87 3.09 1.97
CA VAL A 23 6.51 3.39 2.42
C VAL A 23 6.23 2.70 3.76
N LEU A 24 5.83 3.47 4.76
CA LEU A 24 5.22 2.97 5.98
C LEU A 24 3.71 2.79 5.75
N VAL A 25 3.23 1.56 5.82
CA VAL A 25 1.82 1.22 5.58
C VAL A 25 1.12 1.02 6.92
N ALA A 26 0.15 1.88 7.22
CA ALA A 26 -0.74 1.69 8.37
C ALA A 26 -1.72 0.56 8.09
N VAL A 27 -1.63 -0.53 8.86
CA VAL A 27 -2.47 -1.72 8.69
C VAL A 27 -3.26 -1.94 9.96
N SER A 28 -4.59 -1.91 9.89
CA SER A 28 -5.47 -2.19 11.05
C SER A 28 -5.81 -3.67 11.19
N GLY A 29 -5.49 -4.49 10.19
CA GLY A 29 -5.91 -5.89 10.10
C GLY A 29 -7.29 -6.07 9.43
N GLY A 30 -8.01 -4.97 9.18
CA GLY A 30 -9.27 -4.99 8.43
C GLY A 30 -9.06 -5.21 6.92
N PRO A 31 -10.12 -5.62 6.20
CA PRO A 31 -10.05 -5.99 4.78
C PRO A 31 -9.50 -4.87 3.89
N ASP A 32 -9.86 -3.61 4.16
CA ASP A 32 -9.40 -2.47 3.36
C ASP A 32 -7.89 -2.25 3.50
N SER A 33 -7.38 -2.31 4.73
CA SER A 33 -5.95 -2.13 5.00
C SER A 33 -5.11 -3.27 4.44
N MET A 34 -5.63 -4.49 4.47
CA MET A 34 -5.00 -5.66 3.86
C MET A 34 -5.02 -5.58 2.34
N CYS A 35 -6.13 -5.11 1.74
CA CYS A 35 -6.22 -4.85 0.30
C CYS A 35 -5.20 -3.79 -0.15
N LEU A 36 -5.09 -2.69 0.60
CA LEU A 36 -4.09 -1.64 0.35
C LEU A 36 -2.67 -2.21 0.40
N LEU A 37 -2.33 -2.94 1.47
CA LEU A 37 -1.02 -3.59 1.61
C LEU A 37 -0.73 -4.50 0.42
N TYR A 38 -1.69 -5.31 0.01
CA TYR A 38 -1.53 -6.23 -1.12
C TYR A 38 -1.33 -5.49 -2.45
N CYS A 39 -2.05 -4.38 -2.68
CA CYS A 39 -1.85 -3.52 -3.84
C CYS A 39 -0.47 -2.88 -3.87
N LEU A 40 0.01 -2.34 -2.73
CA LEU A 40 1.35 -1.75 -2.62
C LEU A 40 2.45 -2.80 -2.78
N TRP A 41 2.25 -4.00 -2.23
CA TRP A 41 3.17 -5.13 -2.39
C TRP A 41 3.29 -5.57 -3.85
N TRP A 42 2.19 -5.52 -4.61
CA TRP A 42 2.22 -5.79 -6.05
C TRP A 42 2.97 -4.69 -6.82
N LEU A 43 2.67 -3.41 -6.52
CA LEU A 43 3.33 -2.25 -7.15
C LEU A 43 4.80 -2.11 -6.79
N ARG A 44 5.24 -2.69 -5.67
CA ARG A 44 6.64 -2.67 -5.24
C ARG A 44 7.60 -3.15 -6.32
N ARG A 45 7.22 -4.12 -7.17
CA ARG A 45 8.11 -4.60 -8.23
C ARG A 45 8.36 -3.54 -9.30
N ASP A 46 7.32 -2.78 -9.66
CA ASP A 46 7.40 -1.76 -10.71
C ASP A 46 8.12 -0.49 -10.21
N TYR A 47 7.91 -0.13 -8.95
CA TYR A 47 8.46 1.09 -8.34
C TYR A 47 9.71 0.82 -7.48
N GLY A 48 10.13 -0.43 -7.28
CA GLY A 48 11.26 -0.74 -6.38
C GLY A 48 11.00 -0.36 -4.91
N LEU A 49 9.75 -0.42 -4.45
CA LEU A 49 9.38 0.06 -3.12
C LEU A 49 9.95 -0.83 -2.00
N LYS A 50 10.29 -0.21 -0.89
CA LYS A 50 10.42 -0.89 0.41
C LYS A 50 9.15 -0.63 1.22
N LEU A 51 8.62 -1.67 1.87
CA LEU A 51 7.39 -1.55 2.66
C LEU A 51 7.70 -1.92 4.10
N THR A 52 7.31 -1.07 5.05
CA THR A 52 7.25 -1.40 6.48
C THR A 52 5.79 -1.32 6.92
N ILE A 53 5.34 -2.28 7.71
CA ILE A 53 3.98 -2.29 8.24
C ILE A 53 3.98 -1.65 9.63
N ALA A 54 3.10 -0.67 9.83
CA ALA A 54 2.74 -0.16 11.14
C ALA A 54 1.35 -0.68 11.50
N HIS A 55 1.29 -1.60 12.44
CA HIS A 55 0.04 -2.04 13.07
C HIS A 55 -0.02 -1.49 14.48
N LEU A 56 -1.17 -0.92 14.85
CA LEU A 56 -1.42 -0.40 16.19
C LEU A 56 -2.63 -1.14 16.75
N ASP A 57 -2.39 -1.91 17.82
CA ASP A 57 -3.47 -2.38 18.68
C ASP A 57 -3.86 -1.25 19.63
N HIS A 58 -5.13 -0.83 19.56
CA HIS A 58 -5.66 0.23 20.40
C HIS A 58 -6.04 -0.25 21.81
N GLY A 59 -6.11 -1.56 22.06
CA GLY A 59 -6.51 -2.13 23.36
C GLY A 59 -7.96 -1.82 23.74
N ILE A 60 -8.81 -1.49 22.77
CA ILE A 60 -10.24 -1.21 22.98
C ILE A 60 -11.04 -2.53 23.06
N ARG A 61 -10.42 -3.65 22.68
CA ARG A 61 -10.92 -5.02 22.80
C ARG A 61 -9.75 -5.98 22.98
#